data_AF-A0A0F9CWI5-F1
#
_entry.id   AF-A0A0F9CWI5-F1
#
_cell.length_a   1.000
_cell.length_b   1.000
_cell.length_c   1.000
_cell.angle_alpha   90.00
_cell.angle_beta   90.00
_cell.angle_gamma   90.00
#
_symmetry.space_group_name_H-M   'P 1'
#
loop_
_entity.id
_entity.type
_entity.pdbx_description
1 polymer ?
#
loop_
_entity_poly.entity_id
_entity_poly.type
_entity_poly.pdbx_seq_one_letter_code
_entity_poly.pdbx_strand_id
1 'polypeptide(L)'
;MPEYETLWEKWDIFVAFIERNIKNLLKQGGKFAFVVSDAICTVKYAERIREWLQSNFKIPLLNYFEGYDVFKGIGINPILLFVDKIKKINNTEKIIHTGNFINVTKDYQMNQTSEYLWKKNTPEILSFELGNSEKLGNICYISYGIAPNADEQIAKGEFVKEDLLSDIPSEIHKKKYIEGKDIDKFKIKRTRYI
;
A
#
# COMPACT_ATOMS: atom_id res chain seq x y z
N MET A 1 4.84 -20.59 -21.01
CA MET A 1 5.00 -19.29 -20.31
C MET A 1 5.19 -19.58 -18.83
N PRO A 2 5.96 -18.81 -18.05
CA PRO A 2 6.01 -19.03 -16.61
C PRO A 2 4.58 -18.85 -16.06
N GLU A 3 4.11 -19.85 -15.33
CA GLU A 3 2.83 -19.77 -14.65
C GLU A 3 3.02 -18.90 -13.40
N TYR A 4 2.37 -17.75 -13.39
CA TYR A 4 2.37 -16.85 -12.25
C TYR A 4 1.26 -17.25 -11.28
N GLU A 5 1.59 -17.40 -10.01
CA GLU A 5 0.69 -17.82 -8.93
C GLU A 5 0.23 -16.61 -8.08
N THR A 6 1.04 -15.55 -8.06
CA THR A 6 0.82 -14.43 -7.13
C THR A 6 0.21 -13.19 -7.78
N LEU A 7 0.09 -13.16 -9.12
CA LEU A 7 -0.58 -12.09 -9.83
C LEU A 7 -2.10 -12.16 -9.59
N TRP A 8 -2.67 -11.07 -9.08
CA TRP A 8 -4.07 -11.00 -8.68
C TRP A 8 -4.64 -9.60 -8.86
N GLU A 9 -5.93 -9.50 -9.23
CA GLU A 9 -6.61 -8.23 -9.54
C GLU A 9 -5.80 -7.32 -10.50
N LYS A 10 -5.82 -6.00 -10.26
CA LYS A 10 -5.02 -5.00 -10.97
C LYS A 10 -3.62 -4.94 -10.36
N TRP A 11 -2.83 -6.00 -10.57
CA TRP A 11 -1.46 -6.12 -10.07
C TRP A 11 -0.51 -5.10 -10.71
N ASP A 12 0.56 -4.76 -9.98
CA ASP A 12 1.66 -3.92 -10.46
C ASP A 12 2.82 -4.77 -11.00
N ILE A 13 3.51 -4.28 -12.04
CA ILE A 13 4.57 -4.98 -12.74
C ILE A 13 5.70 -5.48 -11.83
N PHE A 14 6.01 -4.77 -10.74
CA PHE A 14 7.06 -5.22 -9.83
C PHE A 14 6.75 -6.60 -9.21
N VAL A 15 5.47 -6.96 -9.05
CA VAL A 15 5.05 -8.27 -8.50
C VAL A 15 5.50 -9.39 -9.45
N ALA A 16 5.26 -9.21 -10.75
CA ALA A 16 5.68 -10.18 -11.77
C ALA A 16 7.21 -10.32 -11.81
N PHE A 17 7.96 -9.22 -11.65
CA PHE A 17 9.42 -9.25 -11.60
C PHE A 17 9.96 -10.02 -10.41
N ILE A 18 9.38 -9.83 -9.22
CA ILE A 18 9.76 -10.58 -8.02
C ILE A 18 9.51 -12.08 -8.24
N GLU A 19 8.30 -12.45 -8.64
CA GLU A 19 7.93 -13.86 -8.81
C GLU A 19 8.79 -14.54 -9.89
N ARG A 20 8.95 -13.89 -11.05
CA ARG A 20 9.77 -14.42 -12.15
C ARG A 20 11.24 -14.53 -11.76
N ASN A 21 11.77 -13.57 -11.00
CA ASN A 21 13.15 -13.65 -10.51
C ASN A 21 13.34 -14.91 -9.67
N ILE A 22 12.45 -15.13 -8.70
CA ILE A 22 12.53 -16.28 -7.80
C ILE A 22 12.31 -17.60 -8.56
N LYS A 23 11.29 -17.69 -9.41
CA LYS A 23 10.95 -18.95 -10.09
C LYS A 23 11.98 -19.35 -11.15
N ASN A 24 12.44 -18.40 -11.97
CA ASN A 24 13.14 -18.74 -13.21
C ASN A 24 14.59 -18.27 -13.28
N LEU A 25 14.98 -17.25 -12.52
CA LEU A 25 16.31 -16.63 -12.66
C LEU A 25 17.24 -16.98 -11.50
N LEU A 26 16.72 -16.99 -10.28
CA LEU A 26 17.50 -17.18 -9.08
C LEU A 26 17.73 -18.67 -8.79
N LYS A 27 19.00 -19.07 -8.69
CA LYS A 27 19.39 -20.42 -8.25
C LYS A 27 19.02 -20.63 -6.77
N GLN A 28 18.86 -21.88 -6.36
CA GLN A 28 18.66 -22.23 -4.95
C GLN A 28 19.80 -21.68 -4.09
N GLY A 29 19.48 -21.06 -2.95
CA GLY A 29 20.46 -20.37 -2.11
C GLY A 29 20.86 -18.97 -2.60
N GLY A 30 20.42 -18.57 -3.81
CA GLY A 30 20.63 -17.24 -4.33
C GLY A 30 19.84 -16.18 -3.56
N LYS A 31 20.26 -14.93 -3.72
CA LYS A 31 19.71 -13.77 -3.01
C LYS A 31 19.45 -12.66 -4.01
N PHE A 32 18.42 -11.86 -3.75
CA PHE A 32 18.23 -10.60 -4.46
C PHE A 32 17.79 -9.50 -3.51
N ALA A 33 18.00 -8.27 -3.96
CA ALA A 33 17.47 -7.07 -3.34
C ALA A 33 16.82 -6.22 -4.43
N PHE A 34 15.54 -5.88 -4.27
CA PHE A 34 14.81 -5.02 -5.21
C PHE A 34 14.30 -3.78 -4.52
N VAL A 35 14.41 -2.66 -5.23
CA VAL A 35 13.69 -1.42 -4.91
C VAL A 35 12.35 -1.49 -5.61
N VAL A 36 11.27 -1.57 -4.83
CA VAL A 36 9.88 -1.63 -5.34
C VAL A 36 9.02 -0.60 -4.64
N SER A 37 7.81 -0.35 -5.12
CA SER A 37 6.86 0.52 -4.40
C SER A 37 6.50 -0.09 -3.05
N ASP A 38 6.39 0.76 -2.02
CA ASP A 38 5.87 0.39 -0.71
C ASP A 38 4.41 -0.09 -0.74
N ALA A 39 3.72 0.07 -1.87
CA ALA A 39 2.43 -0.53 -2.15
C ALA A 39 2.43 -2.05 -1.86
N ILE A 40 3.56 -2.75 -2.11
CA ILE A 40 3.71 -4.18 -1.79
C ILE A 40 3.33 -4.50 -0.34
N CYS A 41 3.47 -3.56 0.59
CA CYS A 41 3.22 -3.75 2.01
C CYS A 41 1.74 -3.79 2.39
N THR A 42 0.86 -3.13 1.63
CA THR A 42 -0.50 -2.81 2.10
C THR A 42 -1.59 -3.08 1.06
N VAL A 43 -1.29 -2.94 -0.23
CA VAL A 43 -2.32 -3.09 -1.27
C VAL A 43 -2.81 -4.53 -1.39
N LYS A 44 -4.08 -4.67 -1.75
CA LYS A 44 -4.77 -5.96 -1.87
C LYS A 44 -4.15 -6.85 -2.93
N TYR A 45 -3.87 -6.33 -4.13
CA TYR A 45 -3.27 -7.10 -5.22
C TYR A 45 -1.92 -7.76 -4.85
N ALA A 46 -1.19 -7.22 -3.87
CA ALA A 46 0.11 -7.73 -3.43
C ALA A 46 0.00 -8.73 -2.26
N GLU A 47 -1.20 -9.08 -1.80
CA GLU A 47 -1.40 -10.01 -0.69
C GLU A 47 -0.80 -11.39 -0.97
N ARG A 48 -1.09 -11.96 -2.14
CA ARG A 48 -0.58 -13.29 -2.51
C ARG A 48 0.94 -13.36 -2.58
N ILE A 49 1.60 -12.32 -3.11
CA ILE A 49 3.06 -12.29 -3.16
C ILE A 49 3.65 -12.16 -1.74
N ARG A 50 3.04 -11.37 -0.86
CA ARG A 50 3.48 -11.27 0.55
C ARG A 50 3.42 -12.62 1.25
N GLU A 51 2.28 -13.32 1.16
CA GLU A 51 2.08 -14.64 1.76
C GLU A 51 3.06 -15.66 1.18
N TRP A 52 3.17 -15.71 -0.15
CA TRP A 52 4.08 -16.63 -0.84
C TRP A 52 5.53 -16.41 -0.42
N LEU A 53 5.98 -15.16 -0.32
CA LEU A 53 7.32 -14.82 0.17
C LEU A 53 7.53 -15.25 1.62
N GLN A 54 6.58 -14.93 2.50
CA GLN A 54 6.66 -15.25 3.93
C GLN A 54 6.70 -16.76 4.20
N SER A 55 5.96 -17.56 3.44
CA SER A 55 5.84 -19.00 3.67
C SER A 55 6.96 -19.84 3.03
N ASN A 56 7.61 -19.34 1.98
CA ASN A 56 8.50 -20.15 1.16
C ASN A 56 9.96 -19.71 1.17
N PHE A 57 10.24 -18.46 1.50
CA PHE A 57 11.58 -17.89 1.41
C PHE A 57 11.98 -17.19 2.71
N LYS A 58 13.26 -16.89 2.85
CA LYS A 58 13.75 -16.07 3.95
C LYS A 58 13.75 -14.62 3.52
N ILE A 59 13.16 -13.75 4.34
CA ILE A 59 13.15 -12.31 4.16
C ILE A 59 14.09 -11.75 5.23
N PRO A 60 15.39 -11.57 4.95
CA PRO A 60 16.32 -11.13 5.98
C PRO A 60 16.09 -9.68 6.41
N LEU A 61 15.66 -8.82 5.48
CA LEU A 61 15.65 -7.38 5.69
C LEU A 61 14.59 -6.66 4.85
N LEU A 62 13.88 -5.73 5.48
CA LEU A 62 13.00 -4.75 4.84
C LEU A 62 13.46 -3.34 5.22
N ASN A 63 13.76 -2.49 4.23
CA ASN A 63 14.12 -1.09 4.45
C ASN A 63 13.00 -0.17 3.96
N TYR A 64 12.49 0.63 4.88
CA TYR A 64 11.46 1.64 4.64
C TYR A 64 12.07 3.03 4.60
N PHE A 65 11.45 3.94 3.84
CA PHE A 65 11.89 5.33 3.71
C PHE A 65 10.76 6.27 4.11
N GLU A 66 11.06 7.33 4.87
CA GLU A 66 10.06 8.24 5.43
C GLU A 66 10.50 9.69 5.44
N GLY A 67 9.58 10.59 5.07
CA GLY A 67 9.75 12.02 5.26
C GLY A 67 10.72 12.67 4.27
N TYR A 68 11.08 11.98 3.17
CA TYR A 68 11.83 12.57 2.06
C TYR A 68 11.62 11.80 0.75
N ASP A 69 11.83 12.49 -0.37
CA ASP A 69 11.78 11.90 -1.70
C ASP A 69 13.08 11.14 -1.99
N VAL A 70 13.02 9.81 -1.93
CA VAL A 70 14.17 8.95 -2.31
C VAL A 70 14.52 9.16 -3.79
N PHE A 71 13.50 9.29 -4.63
CA PHE A 71 13.65 9.63 -6.04
C PHE A 71 12.97 10.98 -6.31
N LYS A 72 13.78 12.00 -6.66
CA LYS A 72 13.27 13.35 -6.90
C LYS A 72 12.21 13.38 -8.00
N GLY A 73 11.07 14.01 -7.71
CA GLY A 73 9.97 14.15 -8.66
C GLY A 73 9.13 12.89 -8.87
N ILE A 74 9.35 11.84 -8.09
CA ILE A 74 8.55 10.60 -8.14
C ILE A 74 7.68 10.52 -6.89
N GLY A 75 6.35 10.54 -7.08
CA GLY A 75 5.37 10.45 -5.99
C GLY A 75 5.15 9.04 -5.43
N ILE A 76 6.17 8.18 -5.44
CA ILE A 76 6.10 6.79 -4.98
C ILE A 76 7.17 6.60 -3.90
N ASN A 77 6.75 6.13 -2.74
CA ASN A 77 7.67 5.70 -1.69
C ASN A 77 8.23 4.32 -2.05
N PRO A 78 9.56 4.14 -2.09
CA PRO A 78 10.12 2.82 -2.29
C PRO A 78 10.16 2.03 -0.98
N ILE A 79 10.32 0.72 -1.12
CA ILE A 79 10.84 -0.19 -0.12
C ILE A 79 11.99 -0.97 -0.76
N LEU A 80 13.06 -1.19 0.00
CA LEU A 80 14.12 -2.10 -0.42
C LEU A 80 13.89 -3.46 0.23
N LEU A 81 13.47 -4.41 -0.60
CA LEU A 81 13.10 -5.78 -0.25
C LEU A 81 14.28 -6.71 -0.49
N PHE A 82 14.72 -7.41 0.55
CA PHE A 82 15.71 -8.49 0.43
C PHE A 82 15.04 -9.86 0.57
N VAL A 83 15.42 -10.82 -0.28
CA VAL A 83 14.94 -12.20 -0.20
C VAL A 83 16.08 -13.16 -0.50
N ASP A 84 16.22 -14.18 0.36
CA ASP A 84 17.06 -15.35 0.12
C ASP A 84 16.16 -16.50 -0.34
N LYS A 85 16.46 -17.12 -1.50
CA LYS A 85 15.73 -18.32 -2.00
C LYS A 85 16.16 -19.57 -1.25
N ILE A 86 15.83 -19.58 0.04
CA ILE A 86 15.94 -20.69 0.97
C ILE A 86 14.69 -20.70 1.85
N LYS A 87 14.17 -21.89 2.14
CA LYS A 87 13.03 -22.03 3.05
C LYS A 87 13.52 -22.01 4.50
N LYS A 88 13.86 -20.82 5.00
CA LYS A 88 14.33 -20.60 6.38
C LYS A 88 13.57 -19.43 7.01
N ILE A 89 12.50 -19.75 7.72
CA ILE A 89 11.70 -18.77 8.45
C ILE A 89 12.48 -18.37 9.70
N ASN A 90 12.76 -17.08 9.84
CA ASN A 90 13.53 -16.49 10.93
C ASN A 90 12.96 -15.10 11.25
N ASN A 91 13.60 -14.37 12.16
CA ASN A 91 13.33 -12.94 12.29
C ASN A 91 13.80 -12.19 11.03
N THR A 92 12.98 -11.23 10.61
CA THR A 92 13.28 -10.22 9.59
C THR A 92 13.69 -8.93 10.29
N GLU A 93 14.80 -8.37 9.87
CA GLU A 93 15.24 -7.04 10.29
C GLU A 93 14.44 -5.97 9.54
N LYS A 94 14.03 -4.92 10.25
CA LYS A 94 13.24 -3.83 9.69
C LYS A 94 13.88 -2.49 10.04
N ILE A 95 14.36 -1.82 8.99
CA ILE A 95 15.06 -0.53 9.10
C ILE A 95 14.16 0.58 8.54
N ILE A 96 14.01 1.66 9.28
CA ILE A 96 13.30 2.87 8.85
C ILE A 96 14.29 4.03 8.73
N HIS A 97 14.46 4.50 7.50
CA HIS A 97 15.27 5.66 7.14
C HIS A 97 14.43 6.93 7.14
N THR A 98 14.87 7.98 7.84
CA THR A 98 14.13 9.26 7.88
C THR A 98 15.01 10.44 7.48
N GLY A 99 14.43 11.37 6.73
CA GLY A 99 15.07 12.60 6.26
C GLY A 99 16.18 12.42 5.20
N ASN A 100 16.92 11.31 5.22
CA ASN A 100 17.83 10.90 4.15
C ASN A 100 18.09 9.37 4.18
N PHE A 101 18.88 8.87 3.23
CA PHE A 101 19.17 7.45 3.03
C PHE A 101 20.12 6.84 4.07
N ILE A 102 20.92 7.66 4.75
CA ILE A 102 21.95 7.20 5.70
C ILE A 102 21.37 7.17 7.12
N ASN A 103 20.42 8.05 7.41
CA ASN A 103 19.86 8.23 8.73
C ASN A 103 18.86 7.13 9.07
N VAL A 104 19.34 6.11 9.76
CA VAL A 104 18.51 5.08 10.39
C VAL A 104 17.90 5.60 11.68
N THR A 105 16.58 5.61 11.74
CA THR A 105 15.85 6.06 12.93
C THR A 105 15.29 4.93 13.78
N LYS A 106 14.94 3.80 13.15
CA LYS A 106 14.42 2.63 13.85
C LYS A 106 14.98 1.39 13.20
N ASP A 107 15.45 0.49 14.04
CA ASP A 107 15.87 -0.86 13.70
C ASP A 107 15.24 -1.79 14.73
N TYR A 108 14.47 -2.75 14.25
CA TYR A 108 13.88 -3.77 15.09
C TYR A 108 13.73 -5.07 14.31
N GLN A 109 13.71 -6.18 15.06
CA GLN A 109 13.42 -7.49 14.51
C GLN A 109 11.94 -7.82 14.65
N MET A 110 11.40 -8.49 13.64
CA MET A 110 10.05 -9.01 13.65
C MET A 110 10.05 -10.46 13.21
N ASN A 111 9.24 -11.29 13.86
CA ASN A 111 9.04 -12.65 13.37
C ASN A 111 8.44 -12.59 11.95
N GLN A 112 9.06 -13.27 10.99
CA GLN A 112 8.61 -13.29 9.59
C GLN A 112 7.17 -13.82 9.43
N THR A 113 6.69 -14.69 10.33
CA THR A 113 5.31 -15.18 10.29
C THR A 113 4.30 -14.20 10.89
N SER A 114 4.73 -13.04 11.37
CA SER A 114 3.84 -12.01 11.91
C SER A 114 2.95 -11.43 10.81
N GLU A 115 1.66 -11.25 11.11
CA GLU A 115 0.72 -10.49 10.28
C GLU A 115 1.13 -9.01 10.10
N TYR A 116 2.05 -8.52 10.96
CA TYR A 116 2.57 -7.17 10.93
C TYR A 116 3.90 -7.04 10.17
N LEU A 117 4.46 -8.14 9.62
CA LEU A 117 5.78 -8.14 9.00
C LEU A 117 5.95 -6.99 8.02
N TRP A 118 5.00 -6.87 7.08
CA TRP A 118 5.05 -5.91 5.99
C TRP A 118 4.63 -4.50 6.41
N LYS A 119 3.89 -4.35 7.51
CA LYS A 119 3.45 -3.04 8.01
C LYS A 119 4.64 -2.29 8.58
N LYS A 120 4.78 -1.00 8.26
CA LYS A 120 5.88 -0.16 8.77
C LYS A 120 5.92 -0.04 10.31
N ASN A 121 4.81 -0.36 10.98
CA ASN A 121 4.49 -0.14 12.39
C ASN A 121 5.72 -0.10 13.32
N THR A 122 5.84 1.02 14.00
CA THR A 122 6.74 1.15 15.13
C THR A 122 6.26 0.22 16.25
N PRO A 123 7.16 -0.35 17.07
CA PRO A 123 6.79 -1.19 18.22
C PRO A 123 5.76 -0.51 19.14
N GLU A 124 5.74 0.83 19.20
CA GLU A 124 4.80 1.63 19.97
C GLU A 124 3.33 1.36 19.56
N ILE A 125 3.02 1.30 18.26
CA ILE A 125 1.65 1.06 17.80
C ILE A 125 1.19 -0.36 18.15
N LEU A 126 2.12 -1.32 18.11
CA LEU A 126 1.84 -2.71 18.47
C LEU A 126 1.71 -2.91 19.99
N SER A 127 2.21 -1.96 20.79
CA SER A 127 2.15 -2.00 22.25
C SER A 127 0.89 -1.37 22.87
N PHE A 128 0.00 -0.77 22.07
CA PHE A 128 -1.25 -0.23 22.62
C PHE A 128 -2.14 -1.35 23.16
N GLU A 129 -2.55 -1.21 24.42
CA GLU A 129 -3.60 -2.07 24.99
C GLU A 129 -4.94 -1.72 24.36
N LEU A 130 -5.35 -2.52 23.38
CA LEU A 130 -6.63 -2.41 22.69
C LEU A 130 -7.79 -3.02 23.50
N GLY A 131 -7.54 -3.50 24.73
CA GLY A 131 -8.52 -4.22 25.55
C GLY A 131 -9.76 -3.39 25.93
N ASN A 132 -9.64 -2.06 25.94
CA ASN A 132 -10.76 -1.14 26.13
C ASN A 132 -11.04 -0.30 24.87
N SER A 133 -10.80 -0.87 23.69
CA SER A 133 -11.11 -0.24 22.40
C SER A 133 -12.18 -1.05 21.68
N GLU A 134 -12.89 -0.39 20.76
CA GLU A 134 -13.80 -1.09 19.86
C GLU A 134 -13.44 -0.83 18.40
N LYS A 135 -13.66 -1.84 17.55
CA LYS A 135 -13.43 -1.72 16.11
C LYS A 135 -14.38 -0.69 15.53
N LEU A 136 -13.83 0.22 14.71
CA LEU A 136 -14.64 1.26 14.06
C LEU A 136 -15.79 0.67 13.23
N GLY A 137 -15.58 -0.48 12.58
CA GLY A 137 -16.62 -1.18 11.82
C GLY A 137 -17.78 -1.73 12.65
N ASN A 138 -17.62 -1.86 13.98
CA ASN A 138 -18.70 -2.23 14.89
C ASN A 138 -19.51 -1.00 15.33
N ILE A 139 -18.94 0.21 15.18
CA ILE A 139 -19.56 1.48 15.58
C ILE A 139 -20.28 2.13 14.41
N CYS A 140 -19.69 2.08 13.21
CA CYS A 140 -20.27 2.68 12.01
C CYS A 140 -20.00 1.87 10.74
N TYR A 141 -20.88 2.06 9.76
CA TYR A 141 -20.69 1.52 8.42
C TYR A 141 -19.66 2.34 7.65
N ILE A 142 -18.63 1.66 7.14
CA ILE A 142 -17.61 2.27 6.29
C ILE A 142 -18.01 2.02 4.84
N SER A 143 -18.22 3.11 4.09
CA SER A 143 -18.63 3.05 2.67
C SER A 143 -17.72 3.90 1.79
N TYR A 144 -17.66 3.54 0.51
CA TYR A 144 -17.04 4.37 -0.51
C TYR A 144 -18.00 5.50 -0.91
N GLY A 145 -17.45 6.68 -1.20
CA GLY A 145 -18.24 7.80 -1.71
C GLY A 145 -18.76 7.56 -3.13
N ILE A 146 -19.57 8.46 -3.65
CA ILE A 146 -19.97 8.39 -5.06
C ILE A 146 -18.74 8.52 -5.97
N ALA A 147 -18.66 7.70 -7.02
CA ALA A 147 -17.75 7.87 -8.14
C ALA A 147 -18.54 8.55 -9.28
N PRO A 148 -18.53 9.90 -9.37
CA PRO A 148 -19.34 10.63 -10.33
C PRO A 148 -18.66 10.61 -11.71
N ASN A 149 -18.50 9.45 -12.31
CA ASN A 149 -17.99 9.30 -13.67
C ASN A 149 -18.79 8.21 -14.36
N ALA A 150 -18.78 8.23 -15.70
CA ALA A 150 -19.43 7.18 -16.45
C ALA A 150 -18.78 5.82 -16.16
N ASP A 151 -19.62 4.78 -16.13
CA ASP A 151 -19.16 3.42 -15.86
C ASP A 151 -18.18 2.95 -16.95
N GLU A 152 -17.03 2.42 -16.52
CA GLU A 152 -15.94 2.05 -17.43
C GLU A 152 -16.29 0.90 -18.40
N GLN A 153 -17.30 0.09 -18.08
CA GLN A 153 -17.70 -1.08 -18.86
C GLN A 153 -18.91 -0.80 -19.75
N ILE A 154 -19.93 -0.10 -19.25
CA ILE A 154 -21.21 0.06 -19.96
C ILE A 154 -21.42 1.44 -20.61
N ALA A 155 -20.73 2.48 -20.15
CA ALA A 155 -20.97 3.86 -20.58
C ALA A 155 -19.65 4.65 -20.73
N LYS A 156 -18.59 3.96 -21.15
CA LYS A 156 -17.22 4.47 -21.08
C LYS A 156 -17.08 5.82 -21.81
N GLY A 157 -16.81 6.87 -21.04
CA GLY A 157 -16.53 8.20 -21.57
C GLY A 157 -17.76 9.07 -21.86
N GLU A 158 -18.97 8.63 -21.51
CA GLU A 158 -20.21 9.42 -21.71
C GLU A 158 -20.22 10.73 -20.91
N PHE A 159 -19.62 10.74 -19.72
CA PHE A 159 -19.43 11.95 -18.92
C PHE A 159 -18.24 11.80 -17.97
N VAL A 160 -17.67 12.94 -17.59
CA VAL A 160 -16.69 13.06 -16.52
C VAL A 160 -17.30 13.76 -15.31
N LYS A 161 -16.61 13.70 -14.19
CA LYS A 161 -17.05 14.32 -12.93
C LYS A 161 -17.33 15.81 -13.06
N GLU A 162 -16.48 16.51 -13.80
CA GLU A 162 -16.58 17.96 -13.98
C GLU A 162 -17.89 18.37 -14.67
N ASP A 163 -18.50 17.49 -15.47
CA ASP A 163 -19.79 17.73 -16.13
C ASP A 163 -20.96 17.78 -15.13
N LEU A 164 -20.79 17.19 -13.95
CA LEU A 164 -21.82 17.05 -12.91
C LEU A 164 -21.67 18.06 -11.77
N LEU A 165 -20.62 18.87 -11.74
CA LEU A 165 -20.28 19.69 -10.57
C LEU A 165 -20.41 21.18 -10.86
N SER A 166 -20.99 21.91 -9.91
CA SER A 166 -21.07 23.36 -9.90
C SER A 166 -20.51 23.95 -8.62
N ASP A 167 -19.87 25.11 -8.68
CA ASP A 167 -19.48 25.86 -7.48
C ASP A 167 -20.66 26.58 -6.81
N ILE A 168 -21.79 26.74 -7.51
CA ILE A 168 -22.99 27.45 -7.05
C ILE A 168 -24.21 26.52 -7.17
N PRO A 169 -25.10 26.45 -6.16
CA PRO A 169 -26.31 25.65 -6.24
C PRO A 169 -27.23 26.14 -7.36
N SER A 170 -27.95 25.21 -7.99
CA SER A 170 -28.90 25.51 -9.07
C SER A 170 -30.09 24.56 -9.04
N GLU A 171 -31.02 24.70 -9.99
CA GLU A 171 -32.18 23.80 -10.11
C GLU A 171 -31.83 22.34 -10.44
N ILE A 172 -30.59 22.05 -10.86
CA ILE A 172 -30.11 20.68 -11.06
C ILE A 172 -29.02 20.30 -10.05
N HIS A 173 -28.15 21.24 -9.68
CA HIS A 173 -27.11 21.04 -8.67
C HIS A 173 -27.61 21.41 -7.26
N LYS A 174 -28.44 20.54 -6.66
CA LYS A 174 -29.11 20.83 -5.37
C LYS A 174 -28.39 20.27 -4.16
N LYS A 175 -27.46 19.33 -4.33
CA LYS A 175 -26.85 18.60 -3.20
C LYS A 175 -25.40 19.01 -3.03
N LYS A 176 -24.98 19.18 -1.77
CA LYS A 176 -23.58 19.46 -1.44
C LYS A 176 -22.71 18.26 -1.82
N TYR A 177 -21.59 18.55 -2.46
CA TYR A 177 -20.57 17.60 -2.87
C TYR A 177 -19.20 18.05 -2.35
N ILE A 178 -18.46 17.11 -1.77
CA ILE A 178 -17.17 17.36 -1.11
C ILE A 178 -16.21 16.24 -1.52
N GLU A 179 -15.02 16.61 -1.97
CA GLU A 179 -13.93 15.66 -2.23
C GLU A 179 -12.92 15.62 -1.07
N GLY A 180 -12.06 14.61 -1.04
CA GLY A 180 -10.99 14.51 -0.02
C GLY A 180 -10.10 15.76 0.06
N LYS A 181 -9.80 16.41 -1.08
CA LYS A 181 -9.03 17.67 -1.12
C LYS A 181 -9.76 18.87 -0.51
N ASP A 182 -11.09 18.79 -0.40
CA ASP A 182 -11.93 19.85 0.15
C ASP A 182 -12.11 19.69 1.68
N ILE A 183 -11.49 18.68 2.31
CA ILE A 183 -11.56 18.39 3.75
C ILE A 183 -10.20 18.68 4.41
N ASP A 184 -10.23 19.23 5.62
CA ASP A 184 -9.09 19.39 6.52
C ASP A 184 -9.40 18.77 7.88
N LYS A 185 -8.39 18.70 8.76
CA LYS A 185 -8.57 18.28 10.14
C LYS A 185 -9.67 19.11 10.82
N PHE A 186 -10.78 18.45 11.11
CA PHE A 186 -11.98 19.02 11.76
C PHE A 186 -12.68 20.16 10.99
N LYS A 187 -12.44 20.35 9.69
CA LYS A 187 -13.16 21.38 8.91
C LYS A 187 -13.35 21.01 7.44
N ILE A 188 -14.36 21.59 6.81
CA ILE A 188 -14.58 21.56 5.37
C ILE A 188 -14.03 22.87 4.79
N LYS A 189 -13.10 22.80 3.82
CA LYS A 189 -12.49 23.97 3.15
C LYS A 189 -13.43 24.59 2.14
N ARG A 190 -14.07 23.73 1.35
CA ARG A 190 -14.88 24.11 0.19
C ARG A 190 -16.02 23.13 0.04
N THR A 191 -17.11 23.61 -0.54
CA THR A 191 -18.25 22.78 -0.92
C THR A 191 -18.63 23.13 -2.35
N ARG A 192 -18.88 22.12 -3.16
CA ARG A 192 -19.49 22.24 -4.49
C ARG A 192 -20.86 21.60 -4.47
N TYR A 193 -21.53 21.59 -5.61
CA TYR A 193 -22.88 21.11 -5.76
C TYR A 193 -22.98 20.12 -6.92
N ILE A 194 -23.69 19.03 -6.67
CA ILE A 194 -24.08 17.99 -7.64
C ILE A 194 -25.60 17.95 -7.74
#